data_AF-A0AAW9KIX8-F1
#
_entry.id   AF-A0AAW9KIX8-F1
#
_cell.length_a   1.000
_cell.length_b   1.000
_cell.length_c   1.000
_cell.angle_alpha   90.00
_cell.angle_beta   90.00
_cell.angle_gamma   90.00
#
_symmetry.space_group_name_H-M   'P 1'
#
loop_
_entity.id
_entity.type
_entity.pdbx_description
1 polymer ?
#
loop_
_entity_poly.entity_id
_entity_poly.type
_entity_poly.pdbx_seq_one_letter_code
_entity_poly.pdbx_strand_id
1 'polypeptide(L)'
;VIGFGGRVLDDSKPKYLNSPETLVFQKGVNLYGLNFAIKNKMSERYFIIVEGYMDLITLHQYGITNVVASLGTALTTNQARLLKRYADKVIISYDADFAGQAATMRGLDILKEAGFDVRVLSIPQGKDPDEYVRSNGKEAFIKLIKSAESLIDYRLKKAEEGINLKDSNDLIEYGKRVTEILANVNPIEKDVYIKKISENTSIR
;
A
#
# COMPACT_ATOMS: atom_id res chain seq x y z
N VAL A 1 2.32 10.51 24.88
CA VAL A 1 3.35 10.50 23.82
C VAL A 1 4.34 9.40 24.16
N ILE A 2 4.72 8.55 23.20
CA ILE A 2 5.59 7.38 23.46
C ILE A 2 6.97 7.49 22.78
N GLY A 3 7.12 8.37 21.79
CA GLY A 3 8.35 8.61 21.06
C GLY A 3 8.17 9.79 20.11
N PHE A 4 9.24 10.16 19.41
CA PHE A 4 9.28 11.28 18.48
C PHE A 4 9.95 10.89 17.16
N GLY A 5 9.50 11.54 16.07
CA GLY A 5 10.21 11.62 14.81
C GLY A 5 10.75 13.04 14.63
N GLY A 6 12.03 13.16 14.31
CA GLY A 6 12.68 14.43 14.01
C GLY A 6 13.05 14.50 12.53
N ARG A 7 12.94 15.69 11.94
CA ARG A 7 13.40 16.00 10.58
C ARG A 7 14.42 17.12 10.67
N VAL A 8 15.54 16.98 9.98
CA VAL A 8 16.51 18.07 9.83
C VAL A 8 15.89 19.26 9.08
N LEU A 9 16.34 20.47 9.39
CA LEU A 9 15.95 21.70 8.68
C LEU A 9 17.01 22.16 7.67
N ASP A 10 18.22 21.60 7.79
CA ASP A 10 19.36 21.80 6.91
C ASP A 10 19.61 20.53 6.07
N ASP A 11 20.77 20.47 5.42
CA ASP A 11 21.19 19.33 4.59
C ASP A 11 21.82 18.17 5.37
N SER A 12 21.75 18.19 6.71
CA SER A 12 22.30 17.14 7.56
C SER A 12 21.66 15.78 7.30
N LYS A 13 22.40 14.69 7.52
CA LYS A 13 21.91 13.31 7.39
C LYS A 13 21.90 12.61 8.75
N PRO A 14 20.91 11.73 9.03
CA PRO A 14 19.79 11.35 8.17
C PRO A 14 18.69 12.43 8.11
N LYS A 15 17.92 12.46 7.01
CA LYS A 15 16.82 13.45 6.82
C LYS A 15 15.73 13.32 7.91
N TYR A 16 15.45 12.09 8.32
CA TYR A 16 14.54 11.76 9.41
C TYR A 16 15.22 10.84 10.42
N LEU A 17 14.91 11.04 11.70
CA LEU A 17 15.35 10.18 12.79
C LEU A 17 14.17 9.86 13.70
N ASN A 18 14.01 8.59 14.04
CA ASN A 18 13.01 8.15 15.01
C ASN A 18 13.69 7.89 16.36
N SER A 19 12.98 8.14 17.46
CA SER A 19 13.38 7.63 18.78
C SER A 19 13.80 6.15 18.69
N PRO A 20 14.79 5.71 19.47
CA PRO A 20 15.15 4.30 19.56
C PRO A 20 14.00 3.48 20.16
N GLU A 21 14.06 2.16 20.02
CA GLU A 21 13.14 1.24 20.69
C GLU A 21 13.18 1.44 22.22
N THR A 22 12.03 1.44 22.87
CA THR A 22 11.90 1.55 24.34
C THR A 22 10.82 0.61 24.85
N LEU A 23 10.67 0.51 26.18
CA LEU A 23 9.58 -0.27 26.80
C LEU A 23 8.18 0.18 26.33
N VAL A 24 8.02 1.46 25.95
CA VAL A 24 6.72 2.03 25.57
C VAL A 24 6.62 2.36 24.08
N PHE A 25 7.72 2.30 23.34
CA PHE A 25 7.77 2.60 21.91
C PHE A 25 8.48 1.50 21.15
N GLN A 26 7.69 0.78 20.36
CA GLN A 26 8.18 -0.22 19.43
C GLN A 26 7.73 0.12 18.02
N LYS A 27 8.67 0.36 17.10
CA LYS A 27 8.35 0.78 15.72
C LYS A 27 7.51 -0.27 15.01
N GLY A 28 7.88 -1.54 15.18
CA GLY A 28 7.19 -2.69 14.59
C GLY A 28 5.83 -3.02 15.20
N VAL A 29 5.30 -2.22 16.14
CA VAL A 29 3.98 -2.41 16.73
C VAL A 29 3.08 -1.21 16.50
N ASN A 30 3.67 -0.01 16.53
CA ASN A 30 2.93 1.24 16.44
C ASN A 30 2.86 1.76 15.00
N LEU A 31 1.82 2.54 14.72
CA LEU A 31 1.67 3.30 13.49
C LEU A 31 1.44 4.76 13.85
N TYR A 32 2.12 5.67 13.15
CA TYR A 32 1.92 7.09 13.34
C TYR A 32 0.51 7.49 12.86
N GLY A 33 -0.13 8.40 13.59
CA GLY A 33 -1.45 8.95 13.25
C GLY A 33 -2.65 8.06 13.60
N LEU A 34 -2.46 6.79 13.99
CA LEU A 34 -3.56 5.87 14.30
C LEU A 34 -4.52 6.43 15.37
N ASN A 35 -3.98 7.07 16.41
CA ASN A 35 -4.76 7.69 17.49
C ASN A 35 -5.70 8.82 17.00
N PHE A 36 -5.39 9.45 15.87
CA PHE A 36 -6.26 10.42 15.21
C PHE A 36 -7.22 9.72 14.25
N ALA A 37 -6.72 8.78 13.46
CA ALA A 37 -7.50 8.07 12.45
C ALA A 37 -8.70 7.32 13.06
N ILE A 38 -8.52 6.64 14.21
CA ILE A 38 -9.60 5.89 14.87
C ILE A 38 -10.70 6.77 15.49
N LYS A 39 -10.43 8.06 15.72
CA LYS A 39 -11.43 8.97 16.29
C LYS A 39 -12.44 9.44 15.24
N ASN A 40 -12.10 9.31 13.97
CA ASN A 40 -12.96 9.70 12.88
C ASN A 40 -14.01 8.62 12.65
N LYS A 41 -15.29 8.99 12.81
CA LYS A 41 -16.40 8.12 12.42
C LYS A 41 -16.46 8.09 10.90
N MET A 42 -16.00 6.99 10.31
CA MET A 42 -16.08 6.76 8.88
C MET A 42 -17.30 5.90 8.55
N SER A 43 -17.97 6.21 7.45
CA SER A 43 -19.03 5.36 6.89
C SER A 43 -18.50 4.01 6.43
N GLU A 44 -17.28 3.98 5.91
CA GLU A 44 -16.56 2.76 5.49
C GLU A 44 -15.34 2.55 6.39
N ARG A 45 -15.11 1.34 6.88
CA ARG A 45 -14.01 1.03 7.82
C ARG A 45 -12.72 0.66 7.08
N TYR A 46 -11.97 1.68 6.65
CA TYR A 46 -10.68 1.48 5.98
C TYR A 46 -9.60 2.49 6.39
N PHE A 47 -8.34 2.06 6.34
CA PHE A 47 -7.19 2.97 6.47
C PHE A 47 -6.37 3.04 5.19
N ILE A 48 -5.76 4.19 4.97
CA ILE A 48 -4.70 4.39 3.98
C ILE A 48 -3.36 4.31 4.72
N ILE A 49 -2.46 3.43 4.30
CA ILE A 49 -1.12 3.31 4.87
C ILE A 49 -0.14 4.01 3.93
N VAL A 50 0.60 4.98 4.47
CA VAL A 50 1.68 5.70 3.79
C VAL A 50 3.03 5.43 4.47
N GLU A 51 4.14 5.82 3.84
CA GLU A 51 5.48 5.56 4.37
C GLU A 51 5.93 6.63 5.39
N GLY A 52 5.66 7.91 5.09
CA GLY A 52 6.24 9.02 5.81
C GLY A 52 5.30 9.76 6.75
N TYR A 53 5.89 10.45 7.72
CA TYR A 53 5.19 11.43 8.55
C TYR A 53 4.55 12.54 7.71
N MET A 54 5.27 13.02 6.69
CA MET A 54 4.83 14.15 5.88
C MET A 54 3.66 13.79 4.98
N ASP A 55 3.66 12.60 4.38
CA ASP A 55 2.50 12.08 3.64
C ASP A 55 1.24 12.13 4.49
N LEU A 56 1.32 11.59 5.72
CA LEU A 56 0.20 11.57 6.63
C LEU A 56 -0.23 12.98 7.05
N ILE A 57 0.73 13.84 7.43
CA ILE A 57 0.43 15.20 7.88
C ILE A 57 -0.25 15.99 6.77
N THR A 58 0.28 15.93 5.53
CA THR A 58 -0.31 16.63 4.40
C THR A 58 -1.69 16.08 4.07
N LEU A 59 -1.87 14.77 3.99
CA LEU A 59 -3.20 14.19 3.73
C LEU A 59 -4.23 14.63 4.80
N HIS A 60 -3.82 14.66 6.07
CA HIS A 60 -4.64 15.19 7.16
C HIS A 60 -4.94 16.68 6.99
N GLN A 61 -3.97 17.50 6.56
CA GLN A 61 -4.19 18.94 6.26
C GLN A 61 -5.23 19.14 5.15
N TYR A 62 -5.28 18.24 4.17
CA TYR A 62 -6.31 18.21 3.12
C TYR A 62 -7.61 17.52 3.56
N GLY A 63 -7.75 17.17 4.85
CA GLY A 63 -8.95 16.58 5.41
C GLY A 63 -9.19 15.12 5.01
N ILE A 64 -8.13 14.38 4.66
CA ILE A 64 -8.11 12.93 4.49
C ILE A 64 -7.51 12.36 5.76
N THR A 65 -8.39 11.99 6.70
CA THR A 65 -8.01 11.78 8.11
C THR A 65 -7.98 10.30 8.54
N ASN A 66 -8.18 9.40 7.59
CA ASN A 66 -8.14 7.95 7.77
C ASN A 66 -6.79 7.35 7.33
N VAL A 67 -5.71 8.07 7.62
CA VAL A 67 -4.36 7.75 7.17
C VAL A 67 -3.51 7.33 8.38
N VAL A 68 -2.63 6.37 8.18
CA VAL A 68 -1.61 5.93 9.14
C VAL A 68 -0.27 5.78 8.43
N ALA A 69 0.84 6.03 9.14
CA ALA A 69 2.17 5.90 8.56
C ALA A 69 3.03 4.86 9.29
N SER A 70 3.84 4.13 8.54
CA SER A 70 4.88 3.27 9.12
C SER A 70 5.99 4.12 9.75
N LEU A 71 6.73 3.54 10.70
CA LEU A 71 7.71 4.26 11.52
C LEU A 71 9.15 4.01 11.04
N GLY A 72 9.38 4.12 9.73
CA GLY A 72 10.69 3.84 9.11
C GLY A 72 11.08 2.36 9.17
N THR A 73 10.10 1.48 9.03
CA THR A 73 10.27 0.03 8.96
C THR A 73 9.24 -0.55 8.00
N ALA A 74 9.52 -1.73 7.47
CA ALA A 74 8.53 -2.48 6.70
C ALA A 74 7.31 -2.78 7.59
N LEU A 75 6.12 -2.81 6.97
CA LEU A 75 4.89 -3.16 7.68
C LEU A 75 5.03 -4.52 8.37
N THR A 76 4.59 -4.63 9.62
CA THR A 76 4.70 -5.87 10.40
C THR A 76 3.35 -6.54 10.64
N THR A 77 3.38 -7.83 10.98
CA THR A 77 2.18 -8.57 11.43
C THR A 77 1.54 -7.95 12.67
N ASN A 78 2.32 -7.38 13.59
CA ASN A 78 1.78 -6.73 14.78
C ASN A 78 1.03 -5.43 14.43
N GLN A 79 1.55 -4.65 13.49
CA GLN A 79 0.85 -3.46 12.97
C GLN A 79 -0.43 -3.85 12.24
N ALA A 80 -0.40 -4.90 11.40
CA ALA A 80 -1.60 -5.41 10.74
C ALA A 80 -2.67 -5.88 11.75
N ARG A 81 -2.27 -6.67 12.76
CA ARG A 81 -3.17 -7.10 13.86
C ARG A 81 -3.74 -5.91 14.64
N LEU A 82 -2.94 -4.85 14.85
CA LEU A 82 -3.41 -3.64 15.51
C LEU A 82 -4.49 -2.93 14.67
N LEU A 83 -4.27 -2.78 13.36
CA LEU A 83 -5.24 -2.18 12.45
C LEU A 83 -6.54 -2.98 12.34
N LYS A 84 -6.45 -4.32 12.41
CA LYS A 84 -7.61 -5.21 12.18
C LYS A 84 -8.70 -5.06 13.26
N ARG A 85 -8.34 -4.50 14.41
CA ARG A 85 -9.30 -4.12 15.46
C ARG A 85 -10.25 -3.01 15.02
N TYR A 86 -9.84 -2.19 14.04
CA TYR A 86 -10.51 -0.94 13.69
C TYR A 86 -11.04 -0.92 12.24
N ALA A 87 -10.43 -1.68 11.33
CA ALA A 87 -10.81 -1.71 9.92
C ALA A 87 -10.77 -3.12 9.31
N ASP A 88 -11.55 -3.31 8.24
CA ASP A 88 -11.57 -4.54 7.45
C ASP A 88 -10.88 -4.37 6.10
N LYS A 89 -10.67 -3.12 5.66
CA LYS A 89 -10.00 -2.76 4.42
C LYS A 89 -8.77 -1.90 4.68
N VAL A 90 -7.73 -2.13 3.90
CA VAL A 90 -6.51 -1.31 3.90
C VAL A 90 -6.13 -0.97 2.47
N ILE A 91 -5.72 0.29 2.27
CA ILE A 91 -5.18 0.79 1.01
C ILE A 91 -3.72 1.16 1.25
N ILE A 92 -2.78 0.48 0.59
CA ILE A 92 -1.36 0.84 0.65
C ILE A 92 -1.09 1.92 -0.41
N SER A 93 -0.43 3.00 0.00
CA SER A 93 0.03 4.08 -0.87
C SER A 93 1.50 4.37 -0.53
N TYR A 94 2.39 3.51 -1.00
CA TYR A 94 3.84 3.60 -0.83
C TYR A 94 4.51 4.25 -2.03
N ASP A 95 5.77 4.63 -1.87
CA ASP A 95 6.52 5.30 -2.92
C ASP A 95 6.71 4.36 -4.12
N ALA A 96 6.71 4.92 -5.32
CA ALA A 96 6.78 4.15 -6.55
C ALA A 96 8.19 3.57 -6.83
N ASP A 97 9.17 3.87 -5.99
CA ASP A 97 10.55 3.43 -6.14
C ASP A 97 10.69 1.91 -5.90
N PHE A 98 11.87 1.36 -6.25
CA PHE A 98 12.11 -0.08 -6.14
C PHE A 98 12.00 -0.60 -4.70
N ALA A 99 12.41 0.20 -3.72
CA ALA A 99 12.33 -0.16 -2.31
C ALA A 99 10.87 -0.17 -1.82
N GLY A 100 10.09 0.84 -2.19
CA GLY A 100 8.66 0.97 -1.95
C GLY A 100 7.87 -0.17 -2.58
N GLN A 101 8.23 -0.62 -3.79
CA GLN A 101 7.59 -1.79 -4.43
C GLN A 101 7.84 -3.10 -3.67
N ALA A 102 9.08 -3.36 -3.24
CA ALA A 102 9.39 -4.56 -2.47
C ALA A 102 8.76 -4.52 -1.06
N ALA A 103 8.72 -3.35 -0.42
CA ALA A 103 8.03 -3.13 0.84
C ALA A 103 6.52 -3.30 0.69
N THR A 104 5.94 -2.80 -0.40
CA THR A 104 4.54 -2.97 -0.77
C THR A 104 4.22 -4.46 -0.85
N MET A 105 4.92 -5.23 -1.68
CA MET A 105 4.64 -6.66 -1.86
C MET A 105 4.63 -7.46 -0.55
N ARG A 106 5.62 -7.25 0.32
CA ARG A 106 5.66 -7.88 1.66
C ARG A 106 4.52 -7.41 2.56
N GLY A 107 4.23 -6.11 2.57
CA GLY A 107 3.12 -5.54 3.34
C GLY A 107 1.76 -6.09 2.90
N LEU A 108 1.58 -6.31 1.60
CA LEU A 108 0.36 -6.87 1.03
C LEU A 108 0.10 -8.31 1.52
N ASP A 109 1.12 -9.17 1.57
CA ASP A 109 0.97 -10.53 2.10
C ASP A 109 0.61 -10.51 3.58
N ILE A 110 1.29 -9.70 4.39
CA ILE A 110 1.02 -9.55 5.82
C ILE A 110 -0.43 -9.11 6.08
N LEU A 111 -0.94 -8.15 5.30
CA LEU A 111 -2.31 -7.68 5.43
C LEU A 111 -3.32 -8.73 4.94
N LYS A 112 -3.03 -9.43 3.84
CA LYS A 112 -3.89 -10.52 3.34
C LYS A 112 -4.02 -11.62 4.39
N GLU A 113 -2.90 -12.06 4.97
CA GLU A 113 -2.87 -13.07 6.04
C GLU A 113 -3.61 -12.61 7.31
N ALA A 114 -3.59 -11.30 7.60
CA ALA A 114 -4.38 -10.71 8.68
C ALA A 114 -5.89 -10.57 8.35
N GLY A 115 -6.31 -10.98 7.15
CA GLY A 115 -7.72 -11.02 6.74
C GLY A 115 -8.29 -9.67 6.30
N PHE A 116 -7.47 -8.78 5.75
CA PHE A 116 -7.94 -7.52 5.17
C PHE A 116 -8.40 -7.68 3.70
N ASP A 117 -9.36 -6.86 3.29
CA ASP A 117 -9.48 -6.45 1.88
C ASP A 117 -8.33 -5.46 1.59
N VAL A 118 -7.35 -5.90 0.80
CA VAL A 118 -6.13 -5.14 0.53
C VAL A 118 -6.19 -4.54 -0.86
N ARG A 119 -6.00 -3.21 -0.92
CA ARG A 119 -5.90 -2.44 -2.17
C ARG A 119 -4.56 -1.74 -2.29
N VAL A 120 -4.13 -1.51 -3.52
CA VAL A 120 -2.91 -0.78 -3.85
C VAL A 120 -3.28 0.51 -4.57
N LEU A 121 -2.84 1.63 -4.02
CA LEU A 121 -2.97 2.94 -4.63
C LEU A 121 -1.67 3.32 -5.31
N SER A 122 -1.58 3.10 -6.63
CA SER A 122 -0.45 3.56 -7.41
C SER A 122 -0.62 5.04 -7.78
N ILE A 123 0.30 5.89 -7.34
CA ILE A 123 0.28 7.31 -7.65
C ILE A 123 0.93 7.56 -9.02
N PRO A 124 0.24 8.25 -9.95
CA PRO A 124 0.78 8.56 -11.27
C PRO A 124 2.06 9.41 -11.20
N GLN A 125 2.92 9.26 -12.21
CA GLN A 125 4.15 10.04 -12.38
C GLN A 125 5.22 9.83 -11.30
N GLY A 126 5.08 8.79 -10.46
CA GLY A 126 6.07 8.45 -9.43
C GLY A 126 6.12 9.43 -8.26
N LYS A 127 5.08 10.27 -8.10
CA LYS A 127 4.94 11.17 -6.94
C LYS A 127 4.60 10.38 -5.68
N ASP A 128 4.94 10.94 -4.52
CA ASP A 128 4.46 10.47 -3.22
C ASP A 128 3.04 11.03 -2.92
N PRO A 129 2.34 10.54 -1.87
CA PRO A 129 1.03 11.07 -1.49
C PRO A 129 1.04 12.56 -1.15
N ASP A 130 2.10 13.06 -0.52
CA ASP A 130 2.29 14.48 -0.17
C ASP A 130 2.30 15.37 -1.43
N GLU A 131 3.19 15.08 -2.37
CA GLU A 131 3.35 15.77 -3.64
C GLU A 131 2.09 15.70 -4.50
N TYR A 132 1.43 14.54 -4.56
CA TYR A 132 0.23 14.39 -5.37
C TYR A 132 -0.92 15.23 -4.84
N VAL A 133 -1.22 15.18 -3.53
CA VAL A 133 -2.35 15.92 -2.96
C VAL A 133 -2.10 17.43 -2.99
N ARG A 134 -0.86 17.88 -2.82
CA ARG A 134 -0.49 19.30 -3.00
C ARG A 134 -0.71 19.79 -4.43
N SER A 135 -0.37 18.95 -5.41
CA SER A 135 -0.46 19.32 -6.82
C SER A 135 -1.90 19.30 -7.35
N ASN A 136 -2.72 18.34 -6.90
CA ASN A 136 -4.01 18.03 -7.52
C ASN A 136 -5.22 18.25 -6.61
N GLY A 137 -5.00 18.46 -5.32
CA GLY A 137 -6.06 18.65 -4.32
C GLY A 137 -6.72 17.37 -3.83
N LYS A 138 -7.62 17.55 -2.86
CA LYS A 138 -8.30 16.48 -2.13
C LYS A 138 -9.20 15.63 -3.04
N GLU A 139 -10.00 16.29 -3.88
CA GLU A 139 -10.99 15.65 -4.73
C GLU A 139 -10.34 14.69 -5.73
N ALA A 140 -9.21 15.09 -6.29
CA ALA A 140 -8.40 14.25 -7.17
C ALA A 140 -7.84 13.03 -6.42
N PHE A 141 -7.32 13.22 -5.20
CA PHE A 141 -6.83 12.11 -4.39
C PHE A 141 -7.94 11.13 -4.00
N ILE A 142 -9.14 11.62 -3.64
CA ILE A 142 -10.31 10.76 -3.38
C ILE A 142 -10.72 9.98 -4.63
N LYS A 143 -10.68 10.60 -5.81
CA LYS A 143 -10.93 9.90 -7.07
C LYS A 143 -9.88 8.82 -7.32
N LEU A 144 -8.62 9.09 -7.01
CA LEU A 144 -7.52 8.13 -7.15
C LEU A 144 -7.71 6.94 -6.19
N ILE A 145 -8.12 7.18 -4.93
CA ILE A 145 -8.44 6.13 -3.95
C ILE A 145 -9.50 5.16 -4.51
N LYS A 146 -10.53 5.69 -5.20
CA LYS A 146 -11.57 4.84 -5.80
C LYS A 146 -11.06 3.94 -6.92
N SER A 147 -9.93 4.28 -7.54
CA SER A 147 -9.24 3.45 -8.53
C SER A 147 -8.17 2.53 -7.94
N ALA A 148 -8.06 2.44 -6.60
CA ALA A 148 -7.09 1.54 -5.97
C ALA A 148 -7.32 0.08 -6.41
N GLU A 149 -6.27 -0.54 -6.93
CA GLU A 149 -6.30 -1.86 -7.54
C GLU A 149 -6.41 -2.94 -6.45
N SER A 150 -7.04 -4.09 -6.74
CA SER A 150 -6.95 -5.24 -5.85
C SER A 150 -5.51 -5.75 -5.77
N LEU A 151 -5.18 -6.49 -4.72
CA LEU A 151 -3.89 -7.17 -4.62
C LEU A 151 -3.58 -8.03 -5.85
N ILE A 152 -4.55 -8.78 -6.35
CA ILE A 152 -4.34 -9.67 -7.50
C ILE A 152 -4.15 -8.85 -8.77
N ASP A 153 -5.00 -7.84 -9.03
CA ASP A 153 -4.85 -6.96 -10.20
C ASP A 153 -3.49 -6.26 -10.21
N TYR A 154 -3.04 -5.77 -9.06
CA TYR A 154 -1.72 -5.15 -8.93
C TYR A 154 -0.60 -6.14 -9.26
N ARG A 155 -0.67 -7.38 -8.75
CA ARG A 155 0.32 -8.43 -9.05
C ARG A 155 0.34 -8.83 -10.52
N LEU A 156 -0.84 -8.94 -11.15
CA LEU A 156 -0.95 -9.28 -12.57
C LEU A 156 -0.33 -8.19 -13.45
N LYS A 157 -0.60 -6.92 -13.14
CA LYS A 157 0.01 -5.77 -13.82
C LYS A 157 1.52 -5.74 -13.66
N LYS A 158 2.02 -6.05 -12.46
CA LYS A 158 3.46 -6.20 -12.21
C LYS A 158 4.09 -7.38 -12.96
N ALA A 159 3.37 -8.50 -13.09
CA ALA A 159 3.86 -9.65 -13.85
C ALA A 159 4.02 -9.36 -15.35
N GLU A 160 3.24 -8.43 -15.88
CA GLU A 160 3.28 -7.99 -17.28
C GLU A 160 4.43 -6.99 -17.57
N GLU A 161 5.04 -6.39 -16.55
CA GLU A 161 6.15 -5.45 -16.75
C GLU A 161 7.32 -6.13 -17.47
N GLY A 162 7.73 -5.55 -18.60
CA GLY A 162 8.83 -6.07 -19.43
C GLY A 162 8.47 -7.26 -20.31
N ILE A 163 7.19 -7.64 -20.42
CA ILE A 163 6.69 -8.75 -21.27
C ILE A 163 6.12 -8.19 -22.57
N ASN A 164 6.51 -8.77 -23.70
CA ASN A 164 5.79 -8.59 -24.96
C ASN A 164 4.78 -9.73 -25.16
N LEU A 165 3.49 -9.47 -24.90
CA LEU A 165 2.42 -10.48 -25.04
C LEU A 165 2.24 -11.05 -26.46
N LYS A 166 2.89 -10.49 -27.48
CA LYS A 166 2.89 -11.02 -28.84
C LYS A 166 4.02 -12.02 -29.10
N ASP A 167 5.05 -12.04 -28.26
CA ASP A 167 6.12 -13.02 -28.34
C ASP A 167 5.74 -14.28 -27.55
N SER A 168 5.95 -15.45 -28.15
CA SER A 168 5.51 -16.71 -27.53
C SER A 168 6.31 -17.08 -26.27
N ASN A 169 7.59 -16.73 -26.19
CA ASN A 169 8.40 -17.02 -25.00
C ASN A 169 8.02 -16.10 -23.84
N ASP A 170 7.84 -14.81 -24.13
CA ASP A 170 7.38 -13.83 -23.15
C ASP A 170 5.96 -14.16 -22.65
N LEU A 171 5.08 -14.63 -23.54
CA LEU A 171 3.74 -15.07 -23.18
C LEU A 171 3.77 -16.30 -22.25
N ILE A 172 4.66 -17.25 -22.49
CA ILE A 172 4.87 -18.40 -21.60
C ILE A 172 5.41 -17.94 -20.24
N GLU A 173 6.35 -17.00 -20.23
CA GLU A 173 6.92 -16.44 -19.01
C GLU A 173 5.85 -15.69 -18.19
N TYR A 174 5.02 -14.88 -18.83
CA TYR A 174 3.87 -14.25 -18.19
C TYR A 174 2.90 -15.29 -17.61
N GLY A 175 2.57 -16.34 -18.37
CA GLY A 175 1.72 -17.44 -17.91
C GLY A 175 2.25 -18.13 -16.65
N LYS A 176 3.57 -18.32 -16.52
CA LYS A 176 4.20 -18.85 -15.30
C LYS A 176 3.99 -17.93 -14.11
N ARG A 177 4.27 -16.63 -14.26
CA ARG A 177 4.07 -15.62 -13.20
C ARG A 177 2.61 -15.54 -12.76
N VAL A 178 1.68 -15.55 -13.70
CA VAL A 178 0.23 -15.57 -13.42
C VAL A 178 -0.15 -16.82 -12.63
N THR A 179 0.36 -17.98 -13.02
CA THR A 179 0.06 -19.24 -12.33
C THR A 179 0.50 -19.21 -10.88
N GLU A 180 1.67 -18.65 -10.59
CA GLU A 180 2.17 -18.43 -9.22
C GLU A 180 1.27 -17.48 -8.42
N ILE A 181 0.85 -16.37 -9.02
CA ILE A 181 -0.05 -15.39 -8.39
C ILE A 181 -1.39 -16.02 -8.02
N LEU A 182 -1.95 -16.83 -8.92
CA LEU A 182 -3.26 -17.44 -8.74
C LEU A 182 -3.24 -18.70 -7.89
N ALA A 183 -2.07 -19.29 -7.60
CA ALA A 183 -1.96 -20.57 -6.89
C ALA A 183 -2.80 -20.61 -5.59
N ASN A 184 -2.73 -19.54 -4.79
CA ASN A 184 -3.39 -19.40 -3.49
C ASN A 184 -4.68 -18.56 -3.52
N VAL A 185 -5.26 -18.34 -4.70
CA VAL A 185 -6.54 -17.64 -4.88
C VAL A 185 -7.68 -18.67 -4.80
N ASN A 186 -8.78 -18.31 -4.14
CA ASN A 186 -9.94 -19.20 -4.04
C ASN A 186 -10.51 -19.53 -5.43
N PRO A 187 -11.18 -20.69 -5.61
CA PRO A 187 -11.59 -21.15 -6.94
C PRO A 187 -12.47 -20.15 -7.72
N ILE A 188 -13.42 -19.49 -7.05
CA ILE A 188 -14.36 -18.57 -7.69
C ILE A 188 -13.63 -17.34 -8.23
N GLU A 189 -12.79 -16.73 -7.38
CA GLU A 189 -12.00 -15.57 -7.76
C GLU A 189 -10.97 -15.93 -8.85
N LYS A 190 -10.39 -17.14 -8.77
CA LYS A 190 -9.47 -17.67 -9.79
C LYS A 190 -10.15 -17.77 -11.16
N ASP A 191 -11.37 -18.28 -11.24
CA ASP A 191 -12.11 -18.37 -12.51
C ASP A 191 -12.36 -16.99 -13.14
N VAL A 192 -12.71 -15.99 -12.31
CA VAL A 192 -12.88 -14.61 -12.77
C VAL A 192 -11.58 -14.06 -13.36
N TYR A 193 -10.45 -14.28 -12.69
CA TYR A 193 -9.14 -13.81 -13.17
C TYR A 193 -8.65 -14.59 -14.39
N ILE A 194 -8.83 -15.91 -14.45
CA ILE A 194 -8.49 -16.72 -15.63
C ILE A 194 -9.25 -16.20 -16.86
N LYS A 195 -10.56 -15.95 -16.72
CA LYS A 195 -11.36 -15.39 -17.82
C LYS A 195 -10.82 -14.04 -18.28
N LYS A 196 -10.56 -13.12 -17.34
CA LYS A 196 -10.01 -11.79 -17.64
C LYS A 196 -8.65 -11.85 -18.35
N ILE A 197 -7.78 -12.75 -17.91
CA ILE A 197 -6.44 -12.94 -18.50
C ILE A 197 -6.55 -13.56 -19.88
N SER A 198 -7.42 -14.55 -20.06
CA SER A 198 -7.68 -15.20 -21.34
C SER A 198 -8.15 -14.21 -22.40
N GLU A 199 -9.07 -13.31 -22.04
CA GLU A 199 -9.56 -12.24 -22.93
C GLU A 199 -8.44 -11.28 -23.36
N ASN A 200 -7.50 -10.97 -22.47
CA ASN A 200 -6.40 -10.03 -22.75
C ASN A 200 -5.22 -10.66 -23.52
N THR A 201 -4.96 -11.94 -23.31
CA THR A 201 -3.74 -12.63 -23.79
C THR A 201 -3.99 -13.68 -24.85
N SER A 202 -5.25 -14.05 -25.09
CA SER A 202 -5.66 -15.20 -25.92
C SER A 202 -5.15 -16.57 -25.44
N ILE A 203 -4.50 -16.65 -24.27
CA ILE A 203 -4.17 -17.91 -23.58
C ILE A 203 -5.48 -18.55 -23.11
N ARG A 204 -5.63 -19.87 -23.27
CA ARG A 204 -6.82 -20.62 -22.85
C ARG A 204 -6.50 -21.55 -21.69
#